data_AF-A0A9D3B7M0-F1
#
_entry.id   AF-A0A9D3B7M0-F1
#
_cell.length_a   1.000
_cell.length_b   1.000
_cell.length_c   1.000
_cell.angle_alpha   90.00
_cell.angle_beta   90.00
_cell.angle_gamma   90.00
#
_symmetry.space_group_name_H-M   'P 1'
#
loop_
_entity.id
_entity.type
_entity.pdbx_description
1 polymer ?
#
loop_
_entity_poly.entity_id
_entity_poly.type
_entity_poly.pdbx_seq_one_letter_code
_entity_poly.pdbx_strand_id
1 'polypeptide(L)'
;MSDANLFGFDMDKDGVPDSFDNCPRNTNFDQTDFDSDKLGDECDIDDDNDGISDSLDQFDTDPEDWADFDFDGIGSFKDTDDDNDGILDVVDSSPLPISESLATKYLHDIRVCADMDSGTSRLVCYSAFFGKIAENEENNSHALELSIVLSKIGTIDDCHFVSHEVGHVAYAENPNVIDNLIGMDGTMCRGGYFHGVLAAYFHEVQENNKKLPTDYKSICDELIGSSNYQDCVHGLGHGLVHFFGEDLTSSLDMCHEMSFYQDRLCVKGVMMQYTDNVLTRQGITQNTLSTLCDESKLSSVDFMECSMSVGTTLSFFTNHDVDGGTEFCKLIPHEQSQNYCLEGLNLEIQDSEKYETDPLTLDEREKFQPQFVKGTSNVIDIQSPALVTDFHFIPEAGFISFVIDRPQYVVMYIPNEYVTSKMVVTVGGEIPDELDAKRNVLGEDISMIRFVSDNSGLVMITPLP
;
A
#
# COMPACT_ATOMS: atom_id res chain seq x y z
N MET A 1 20.97 63.22 -24.92
CA MET A 1 19.76 62.44 -24.58
C MET A 1 19.99 61.09 -25.25
N SER A 2 20.80 60.19 -24.68
CA SER A 2 20.57 59.31 -23.52
C SER A 2 19.41 58.32 -23.74
N ASP A 3 19.67 57.27 -24.51
CA ASP A 3 18.84 56.05 -24.56
C ASP A 3 19.77 54.83 -24.47
N ALA A 4 20.53 54.75 -23.37
CA ALA A 4 21.40 53.62 -23.06
C ALA A 4 21.40 53.38 -21.54
N ASN A 5 20.28 52.86 -21.02
CA ASN A 5 20.11 52.10 -19.77
C ASN A 5 18.62 52.10 -19.38
N LEU A 6 17.78 51.38 -20.14
CA LEU A 6 16.38 51.13 -19.75
C LEU A 6 16.05 49.62 -19.81
N PHE A 7 17.05 48.77 -19.61
CA PHE A 7 16.85 47.38 -19.24
C PHE A 7 17.55 47.26 -17.90
N GLY A 8 16.77 47.12 -16.82
CA GLY A 8 17.32 46.87 -15.49
C GLY A 8 18.07 45.54 -15.47
N PHE A 9 18.69 45.23 -14.34
CA PHE A 9 19.13 43.85 -14.10
C PHE A 9 17.87 42.97 -14.06
N ASP A 10 17.98 41.76 -14.59
CA ASP A 10 16.94 40.74 -14.69
C ASP A 10 17.68 39.42 -14.41
N MET A 11 17.54 38.94 -13.18
CA MET A 11 18.38 37.87 -12.63
C MET A 11 17.96 36.48 -13.12
N ASP A 12 16.67 36.19 -13.08
CA ASP A 12 16.06 34.91 -13.46
C ASP A 12 15.68 34.84 -14.94
N LYS A 13 15.67 35.98 -15.64
CA LYS A 13 15.45 36.10 -17.10
C LYS A 13 14.02 35.79 -17.51
N ASP A 14 13.06 36.14 -16.66
CA ASP A 14 11.63 36.11 -17.00
C ASP A 14 11.19 37.33 -17.86
N GLY A 15 12.09 38.29 -18.07
CA GLY A 15 11.81 39.49 -18.88
C GLY A 15 11.20 40.66 -18.11
N VAL A 16 11.07 40.54 -16.80
CA VAL A 16 10.73 41.61 -15.85
C VAL A 16 12.01 42.07 -15.15
N PRO A 17 12.35 43.38 -15.16
CA PRO A 17 13.55 43.83 -14.46
C PRO A 17 13.38 43.72 -12.94
N ASP A 18 14.40 43.28 -12.21
CA ASP A 18 14.43 43.05 -10.73
C ASP A 18 13.74 44.15 -9.89
N SER A 19 13.75 45.41 -10.37
CA SER A 19 13.14 46.54 -9.67
C SER A 19 11.61 46.61 -9.75
N PHE A 20 11.02 45.84 -10.66
CA PHE A 20 9.58 45.72 -10.94
C PHE A 20 9.09 44.28 -10.82
N ASP A 21 9.98 43.38 -10.42
CA ASP A 21 9.78 41.95 -10.35
C ASP A 21 9.34 41.59 -8.92
N ASN A 22 8.20 40.92 -8.77
CA ASN A 22 7.71 40.42 -7.48
C ASN A 22 8.42 39.13 -7.04
N CYS A 23 9.13 38.44 -7.94
CA CYS A 23 10.01 37.33 -7.63
C CYS A 23 11.39 37.44 -8.30
N PRO A 24 12.28 38.39 -7.92
CA PRO A 24 13.55 38.70 -8.61
C PRO A 24 14.62 37.61 -8.72
N ARG A 25 14.32 36.37 -8.33
CA ARG A 25 15.20 35.21 -8.37
C ARG A 25 14.53 33.97 -8.95
N ASN A 26 13.22 33.99 -9.14
CA ASN A 26 12.42 32.86 -9.58
C ASN A 26 11.61 33.31 -10.79
N THR A 27 11.70 32.58 -11.88
CA THR A 27 11.12 33.00 -13.15
C THR A 27 9.59 33.00 -13.12
N ASN A 28 8.93 34.16 -13.16
CA ASN A 28 7.46 34.28 -13.20
C ASN A 28 6.97 35.39 -14.17
N PHE A 29 6.93 35.04 -15.46
CA PHE A 29 6.62 35.95 -16.57
C PHE A 29 5.31 36.75 -16.44
N ASP A 30 4.32 36.20 -15.76
CA ASP A 30 2.98 36.75 -15.57
C ASP A 30 2.86 37.62 -14.31
N GLN A 31 3.82 37.54 -13.38
CA GLN A 31 3.89 38.34 -12.16
C GLN A 31 2.59 38.26 -11.37
N THR A 32 2.04 37.04 -11.25
CA THR A 32 0.88 36.80 -10.38
C THR A 32 1.27 37.05 -8.92
N ASP A 33 0.29 37.50 -8.15
CA ASP A 33 0.39 38.05 -6.78
C ASP A 33 -1.07 38.05 -6.27
N PHE A 34 -1.57 36.86 -5.93
CA PHE A 34 -2.99 36.63 -5.73
C PHE A 34 -3.56 37.41 -4.53
N ASP A 35 -2.82 37.44 -3.43
CA ASP A 35 -3.14 38.19 -2.23
C ASP A 35 -2.76 39.69 -2.26
N SER A 36 -1.97 40.11 -3.26
CA SER A 36 -1.46 41.48 -3.41
C SER A 36 -0.50 41.94 -2.29
N ASP A 37 0.28 41.03 -1.71
CA ASP A 37 1.28 41.33 -0.67
C ASP A 37 2.62 41.85 -1.25
N LYS A 38 2.82 41.66 -2.57
CA LYS A 38 3.99 42.02 -3.42
C LYS A 38 5.11 40.98 -3.49
N LEU A 39 4.99 39.86 -2.83
CA LEU A 39 5.62 38.63 -3.26
C LEU A 39 4.77 38.09 -4.42
N GLY A 40 5.42 37.51 -5.42
CA GLY A 40 4.66 36.83 -6.46
C GLY A 40 4.42 35.39 -6.06
N ASP A 41 3.37 34.79 -6.57
CA ASP A 41 2.98 33.41 -6.24
C ASP A 41 4.16 32.40 -6.34
N GLU A 42 5.02 32.57 -7.36
CA GLU A 42 6.23 31.72 -7.56
C GLU A 42 7.29 31.81 -6.42
N CYS A 43 7.20 32.80 -5.53
CA CYS A 43 8.12 33.01 -4.42
C CYS A 43 7.46 33.44 -3.10
N ASP A 44 6.13 33.46 -3.07
CA ASP A 44 5.37 33.42 -1.82
C ASP A 44 5.30 31.96 -1.33
N ILE A 45 4.85 31.78 -0.10
CA ILE A 45 4.64 30.46 0.52
C ILE A 45 3.18 30.25 0.94
N ASP A 46 2.33 31.25 0.70
CA ASP A 46 0.94 31.40 1.12
C ASP A 46 0.27 32.43 0.19
N ASP A 47 0.01 32.01 -1.04
CA ASP A 47 -0.36 32.82 -2.20
C ASP A 47 -1.67 33.62 -2.00
N ASP A 48 -2.57 33.18 -1.12
CA ASP A 48 -3.82 33.86 -0.79
C ASP A 48 -3.89 34.44 0.64
N ASN A 49 -2.86 34.22 1.43
CA ASN A 49 -2.68 34.75 2.79
C ASN A 49 -3.79 34.31 3.77
N ASP A 50 -4.39 33.13 3.56
CA ASP A 50 -5.37 32.52 4.46
C ASP A 50 -4.69 31.92 5.73
N GLY A 51 -3.36 31.78 5.66
CA GLY A 51 -2.50 31.29 6.72
C GLY A 51 -2.15 29.81 6.61
N ILE A 52 -2.58 29.08 5.58
CA ILE A 52 -2.18 27.74 5.15
C ILE A 52 -1.11 27.92 4.08
N SER A 53 0.02 27.21 4.18
CA SER A 53 1.04 27.32 3.13
C SER A 53 0.58 26.62 1.85
N ASP A 54 0.99 27.07 0.67
CA ASP A 54 0.60 26.47 -0.63
C ASP A 54 0.89 24.96 -0.69
N SER A 55 1.94 24.51 -0.01
CA SER A 55 2.28 23.07 0.06
C SER A 55 1.23 22.18 0.77
N LEU A 56 0.32 22.80 1.50
CA LEU A 56 -0.81 22.20 2.21
C LEU A 56 -2.16 22.64 1.66
N ASP A 57 -2.18 23.65 0.80
CA ASP A 57 -3.38 24.30 0.33
C ASP A 57 -3.76 23.77 -1.05
N GLN A 58 -4.88 23.06 -1.15
CA GLN A 58 -5.40 22.60 -2.43
C GLN A 58 -6.04 23.73 -3.25
N PHE A 59 -6.36 24.83 -2.58
CA PHE A 59 -6.99 26.03 -3.12
C PHE A 59 -6.15 27.27 -2.81
N ASP A 60 -4.83 27.19 -3.05
CA ASP A 60 -3.79 28.23 -2.89
C ASP A 60 -4.10 29.62 -3.48
N THR A 61 -5.23 29.78 -4.16
CA THR A 61 -5.70 31.03 -4.76
C THR A 61 -7.15 31.32 -4.34
N ASP A 62 -7.58 30.91 -3.16
CA ASP A 62 -8.95 31.09 -2.66
C ASP A 62 -8.96 31.21 -1.12
N PRO A 63 -8.89 32.42 -0.56
CA PRO A 63 -8.63 32.63 0.87
C PRO A 63 -9.82 32.30 1.79
N GLU A 64 -10.86 31.68 1.22
CA GLU A 64 -12.01 31.17 1.94
C GLU A 64 -11.94 29.65 2.14
N ASP A 65 -11.02 28.94 1.47
CA ASP A 65 -10.96 27.47 1.47
C ASP A 65 -9.53 26.97 1.29
N TRP A 66 -9.23 25.79 1.84
CA TRP A 66 -7.88 25.22 1.72
C TRP A 66 -7.85 23.72 1.38
N ALA A 67 -8.99 23.02 1.54
CA ALA A 67 -9.07 21.60 1.26
C ALA A 67 -10.49 21.12 0.95
N ASP A 68 -10.55 20.08 0.13
CA ASP A 68 -11.74 19.29 -0.22
C ASP A 68 -11.58 17.92 0.45
N PHE A 69 -12.30 17.70 1.57
CA PHE A 69 -12.07 16.56 2.46
C PHE A 69 -12.76 15.27 2.04
N ASP A 70 -13.81 15.37 1.24
CA ASP A 70 -14.58 14.24 0.72
C ASP A 70 -14.30 13.95 -0.77
N PHE A 71 -13.56 14.85 -1.43
CA PHE A 71 -12.99 14.76 -2.77
C PHE A 71 -14.03 14.77 -3.89
N ASP A 72 -15.10 15.54 -3.73
CA ASP A 72 -16.15 15.66 -4.74
C ASP A 72 -15.88 16.77 -5.78
N GLY A 73 -14.84 17.57 -5.54
CA GLY A 73 -14.38 18.67 -6.38
C GLY A 73 -14.90 20.04 -5.95
N ILE A 74 -15.57 20.15 -4.80
CA ILE A 74 -16.02 21.38 -4.18
C ILE A 74 -15.27 21.56 -2.86
N GLY A 75 -14.64 22.72 -2.66
CA GLY A 75 -13.98 23.01 -1.39
C GLY A 75 -14.99 23.09 -0.24
N SER A 76 -14.56 22.68 0.95
CA SER A 76 -15.40 22.48 2.15
C SER A 76 -16.15 23.76 2.57
N PHE A 77 -15.64 24.95 2.27
CA PHE A 77 -16.35 26.20 2.58
C PHE A 77 -17.55 26.46 1.65
N LYS A 78 -17.48 25.97 0.41
CA LYS A 78 -18.49 26.16 -0.64
C LYS A 78 -19.43 24.97 -0.79
N ASP A 79 -19.07 23.82 -0.24
CA ASP A 79 -19.90 22.65 -0.22
C ASP A 79 -21.10 22.83 0.72
N THR A 80 -22.17 22.07 0.47
CA THR A 80 -23.40 22.08 1.26
C THR A 80 -23.77 20.70 1.80
N ASP A 81 -22.87 19.73 1.60
CA ASP A 81 -22.96 18.31 1.96
C ASP A 81 -21.52 17.80 2.21
N ASP A 82 -20.79 18.42 3.15
CA ASP A 82 -19.31 18.35 3.26
C ASP A 82 -18.76 16.91 3.51
N ASP A 83 -19.60 15.96 3.91
CA ASP A 83 -19.25 14.54 4.10
C ASP A 83 -19.86 13.60 3.04
N ASN A 84 -20.59 14.18 2.08
CA ASN A 84 -21.30 13.53 0.99
C ASN A 84 -22.19 12.33 1.40
N ASP A 85 -22.75 12.36 2.62
CA ASP A 85 -23.67 11.32 3.09
C ASP A 85 -25.10 11.45 2.48
N GLY A 86 -25.36 12.56 1.79
CA GLY A 86 -26.61 12.90 1.13
C GLY A 86 -27.57 13.72 1.99
N ILE A 87 -27.11 14.22 3.14
CA ILE A 87 -27.84 15.08 4.07
C ILE A 87 -27.13 16.43 4.16
N LEU A 88 -27.74 17.45 3.54
CA LEU A 88 -27.20 18.82 3.59
C LEU A 88 -26.86 19.31 5.01
N ASP A 89 -25.73 19.99 5.18
CA ASP A 89 -25.18 20.39 6.50
C ASP A 89 -26.17 21.15 7.38
N VAL A 90 -27.02 21.95 6.74
CA VAL A 90 -28.05 22.76 7.43
C VAL A 90 -29.06 21.93 8.22
N VAL A 91 -29.18 20.64 7.90
CA VAL A 91 -30.03 19.67 8.57
C VAL A 91 -29.27 18.44 9.09
N ASP A 92 -27.95 18.37 8.88
CA ASP A 92 -27.12 17.31 9.40
C ASP A 92 -26.76 17.53 10.87
N SER A 93 -26.76 16.44 11.63
CA SER A 93 -26.21 16.39 12.99
C SER A 93 -24.70 16.18 13.05
N SER A 94 -24.09 15.71 11.97
CA SER A 94 -22.67 15.39 11.81
C SER A 94 -22.16 15.90 10.44
N PRO A 95 -22.25 17.21 10.16
CA PRO A 95 -22.08 17.75 8.81
C PRO A 95 -20.66 17.63 8.21
N LEU A 96 -19.65 17.21 8.98
CA LEU A 96 -18.27 17.18 8.52
C LEU A 96 -17.74 15.75 8.54
N PRO A 97 -16.89 15.38 7.57
CA PRO A 97 -16.17 14.13 7.62
C PRO A 97 -15.19 14.15 8.80
N ILE A 98 -14.89 12.98 9.35
CA ILE A 98 -14.03 12.89 10.53
C ILE A 98 -12.59 13.35 10.21
N SER A 99 -12.15 13.16 8.97
CA SER A 99 -10.88 13.66 8.44
C SER A 99 -10.78 15.19 8.60
N GLU A 100 -11.80 15.94 8.20
CA GLU A 100 -11.85 17.40 8.34
C GLU A 100 -11.85 17.82 9.81
N SER A 101 -12.70 17.17 10.62
CA SER A 101 -12.76 17.48 12.05
C SER A 101 -11.41 17.28 12.74
N LEU A 102 -10.65 16.24 12.36
CA LEU A 102 -9.33 15.99 12.90
C LEU A 102 -8.28 16.93 12.32
N ALA A 103 -8.29 17.20 11.01
CA ALA A 103 -7.38 18.12 10.38
C ALA A 103 -7.48 19.52 11.01
N THR A 104 -8.70 20.02 11.21
CA THR A 104 -8.96 21.29 11.89
C THR A 104 -8.47 21.28 13.35
N LYS A 105 -8.72 20.19 14.08
CA LYS A 105 -8.29 20.04 15.48
C LYS A 105 -6.78 20.02 15.64
N TYR A 106 -6.06 19.44 14.69
CA TYR A 106 -4.62 19.19 14.74
C TYR A 106 -3.80 19.99 13.72
N LEU A 107 -4.39 21.04 13.13
CA LEU A 107 -3.79 21.81 12.04
C LEU A 107 -2.38 22.30 12.33
N HIS A 108 -2.13 22.72 13.57
CA HIS A 108 -0.78 23.15 13.98
C HIS A 108 0.25 22.01 13.90
N ASP A 109 -0.09 20.81 14.37
CA ASP A 109 0.82 19.66 14.34
C ASP A 109 1.05 19.19 12.90
N ILE A 110 0.02 19.24 12.05
CA ILE A 110 0.11 18.93 10.61
C ILE A 110 1.08 19.88 9.92
N ARG A 111 0.90 21.19 10.10
CA ARG A 111 1.77 22.23 9.52
C ARG A 111 3.23 22.08 9.94
N VAL A 112 3.47 21.80 11.22
CA VAL A 112 4.84 21.59 11.72
C VAL A 112 5.57 20.46 10.99
N CYS A 113 4.86 19.40 10.60
CA CYS A 113 5.46 18.32 9.83
C CYS A 113 5.55 18.64 8.33
N ALA A 114 4.57 19.35 7.77
CA ALA A 114 4.54 19.74 6.37
C ALA A 114 5.67 20.69 5.98
N ASP A 115 5.98 21.66 6.85
CA ASP A 115 7.05 22.66 6.66
C ASP A 115 8.47 22.03 6.69
N MET A 116 8.59 20.74 7.00
CA MET A 116 9.88 20.05 7.00
C MET A 116 10.30 19.62 5.59
N ASP A 117 11.61 19.71 5.32
CA ASP A 117 12.21 19.09 4.14
C ASP A 117 11.76 17.62 4.00
N SER A 118 11.43 17.22 2.78
CA SER A 118 10.94 15.87 2.45
C SER A 118 11.93 14.76 2.85
N GLY A 119 11.40 13.54 3.00
CA GLY A 119 12.16 12.37 3.40
C GLY A 119 12.07 12.04 4.90
N THR A 120 13.13 11.46 5.46
CA THR A 120 13.05 10.78 6.77
C THR A 120 12.61 11.66 7.93
N SER A 121 13.00 12.95 7.96
CA SER A 121 12.63 13.87 9.05
C SER A 121 11.12 14.11 9.08
N ARG A 122 10.53 14.40 7.92
CA ARG A 122 9.09 14.58 7.73
C ARG A 122 8.31 13.32 8.07
N LEU A 123 8.78 12.17 7.58
CA LEU A 123 8.18 10.86 7.87
C LEU A 123 8.12 10.55 9.37
N VAL A 124 9.24 10.78 10.09
CA VAL A 124 9.30 10.59 11.55
C VAL A 124 8.38 11.56 12.29
N CYS A 125 8.25 12.80 11.80
CA CYS A 125 7.30 13.77 12.35
C CYS A 125 5.87 13.25 12.25
N TYR A 126 5.44 12.81 11.07
CA TYR A 126 4.10 12.28 10.87
C TYR A 126 3.85 10.98 11.62
N SER A 127 4.81 10.05 11.68
CA SER A 127 4.68 8.85 12.52
C SER A 127 4.38 9.25 13.97
N ALA A 128 5.17 10.16 14.56
CA ALA A 128 4.92 10.64 15.92
C ALA A 128 3.58 11.38 16.09
N PHE A 129 3.11 12.08 15.05
CA PHE A 129 1.79 12.70 15.02
C PHE A 129 0.67 11.66 15.03
N PHE A 130 0.68 10.68 14.12
CA PHE A 130 -0.34 9.64 14.05
C PHE A 130 -0.37 8.72 15.26
N GLY A 131 0.79 8.49 15.89
CA GLY A 131 0.83 7.79 17.19
C GLY A 131 0.02 8.54 18.25
N LYS A 132 0.13 9.86 18.35
CA LYS A 132 -0.68 10.67 19.28
C LYS A 132 -2.17 10.66 18.91
N ILE A 133 -2.51 10.64 17.62
CA ILE A 133 -3.91 10.58 17.18
C ILE A 133 -4.52 9.23 17.60
N ALA A 134 -3.82 8.13 17.36
CA ALA A 134 -4.24 6.81 17.78
C ALA A 134 -4.49 6.73 19.30
N GLU A 135 -3.58 7.30 20.12
CA GLU A 135 -3.75 7.37 21.58
C GLU A 135 -4.91 8.27 22.03
N ASN A 136 -5.15 9.40 21.37
CA ASN A 136 -6.06 10.44 21.87
C ASN A 136 -7.50 10.33 21.36
N GLU A 137 -7.70 9.86 20.12
CA GLU A 137 -9.04 9.76 19.54
C GLU A 137 -9.73 8.43 19.88
N GLU A 138 -9.02 7.47 20.48
CA GLU A 138 -9.50 6.13 20.86
C GLU A 138 -10.20 5.38 19.69
N ASN A 139 -9.96 5.80 18.44
CA ASN A 139 -10.45 5.17 17.23
C ASN A 139 -9.39 5.19 16.13
N ASN A 140 -8.76 4.03 15.92
CA ASN A 140 -7.74 3.85 14.90
C ASN A 140 -8.28 4.08 13.47
N SER A 141 -9.56 3.83 13.19
CA SER A 141 -10.11 4.05 11.86
C SER A 141 -10.10 5.52 11.48
N HIS A 142 -10.36 6.42 12.43
CA HIS A 142 -10.31 7.88 12.20
C HIS A 142 -8.88 8.36 11.93
N ALA A 143 -7.90 7.79 12.65
CA ALA A 143 -6.49 8.09 12.39
C ALA A 143 -6.07 7.65 10.98
N LEU A 144 -6.51 6.48 10.53
CA LEU A 144 -6.22 5.97 9.19
C LEU A 144 -6.92 6.80 8.11
N GLU A 145 -8.17 7.21 8.33
CA GLU A 145 -8.91 8.07 7.40
C GLU A 145 -8.20 9.41 7.21
N LEU A 146 -7.80 10.06 8.30
CA LEU A 146 -6.98 11.28 8.24
C LEU A 146 -5.67 11.03 7.46
N SER A 147 -5.00 9.88 7.66
CA SER A 147 -3.76 9.59 6.94
C SER A 147 -3.95 9.46 5.43
N ILE A 148 -5.10 8.95 4.99
CA ILE A 148 -5.45 8.85 3.57
C ILE A 148 -5.69 10.24 3.00
N VAL A 149 -6.49 11.07 3.68
CA VAL A 149 -6.77 12.44 3.25
C VAL A 149 -5.47 13.24 3.15
N LEU A 150 -4.65 13.23 4.21
CA LEU A 150 -3.38 13.96 4.22
C LEU A 150 -2.39 13.45 3.16
N SER A 151 -2.46 12.18 2.76
CA SER A 151 -1.68 11.66 1.62
C SER A 151 -2.20 12.20 0.29
N LYS A 152 -3.53 12.29 0.10
CA LYS A 152 -4.15 12.80 -1.13
C LYS A 152 -3.91 14.27 -1.38
N ILE A 153 -3.92 15.09 -0.32
CA ILE A 153 -3.61 16.51 -0.42
C ILE A 153 -2.10 16.79 -0.51
N GLY A 154 -1.25 15.75 -0.62
CA GLY A 154 0.21 15.89 -0.79
C GLY A 154 0.99 16.21 0.48
N THR A 155 0.32 16.26 1.63
CA THR A 155 0.90 16.61 2.93
C THR A 155 1.80 15.52 3.50
N ILE A 156 1.45 14.25 3.27
CA ILE A 156 2.23 13.07 3.65
C ILE A 156 2.65 12.36 2.36
N ASP A 157 3.93 11.95 2.29
CA ASP A 157 4.44 11.19 1.14
C ASP A 157 3.64 9.91 0.89
N ASP A 158 3.22 9.24 1.98
CA ASP A 158 2.61 7.93 1.92
C ASP A 158 1.87 7.54 3.21
N CYS A 159 0.57 7.24 3.09
CA CYS A 159 -0.25 6.79 4.22
C CYS A 159 0.16 5.40 4.78
N HIS A 160 0.81 4.53 3.99
CA HIS A 160 1.25 3.19 4.39
C HIS A 160 2.17 3.25 5.60
N PHE A 161 3.23 4.06 5.53
CA PHE A 161 4.22 4.12 6.60
C PHE A 161 3.64 4.67 7.91
N VAL A 162 2.83 5.73 7.85
CA VAL A 162 2.23 6.30 9.06
C VAL A 162 1.21 5.36 9.69
N SER A 163 0.54 4.53 8.87
CA SER A 163 -0.39 3.52 9.38
C SER A 163 0.30 2.39 10.17
N HIS A 164 1.60 2.12 9.93
CA HIS A 164 2.36 1.20 10.80
C HIS A 164 2.34 1.69 12.24
N GLU A 165 2.56 2.99 12.46
CA GLU A 165 2.59 3.57 13.80
C GLU A 165 1.23 3.48 14.49
N VAL A 166 0.13 3.72 13.75
CA VAL A 166 -1.23 3.54 14.26
C VAL A 166 -1.43 2.09 14.74
N GLY A 167 -0.98 1.11 13.95
CA GLY A 167 -1.03 -0.31 14.33
C GLY A 167 -0.16 -0.65 15.53
N HIS A 168 1.03 -0.06 15.63
CA HIS A 168 1.92 -0.22 16.77
C HIS A 168 1.28 0.26 18.07
N VAL A 169 0.70 1.47 18.06
CA VAL A 169 -0.01 2.04 19.22
C VAL A 169 -1.22 1.21 19.60
N ALA A 170 -2.03 0.81 18.62
CA ALA A 170 -3.21 -0.03 18.85
C ALA A 170 -2.89 -1.33 19.60
N TYR A 171 -1.83 -2.01 19.18
CA TYR A 171 -1.35 -3.21 19.88
C TYR A 171 -0.80 -2.91 21.28
N ALA A 172 -0.10 -1.78 21.46
CA ALA A 172 0.42 -1.37 22.77
C ALA A 172 -0.69 -1.08 23.79
N GLU A 173 -1.82 -0.52 23.34
CA GLU A 173 -2.99 -0.27 24.18
C GLU A 173 -3.81 -1.54 24.46
N ASN A 174 -3.95 -2.40 23.45
CA ASN A 174 -4.62 -3.69 23.55
C ASN A 174 -3.72 -4.82 23.03
N PRO A 175 -2.96 -5.53 23.90
CA PRO A 175 -1.97 -6.53 23.48
C PRO A 175 -2.60 -7.89 23.07
N ASN A 176 -3.79 -7.86 22.46
CA ASN A 176 -4.39 -8.99 21.77
C ASN A 176 -4.30 -8.75 20.25
N VAL A 177 -3.43 -9.51 19.59
CA VAL A 177 -3.19 -9.38 18.15
C VAL A 177 -4.46 -9.63 17.33
N ILE A 178 -5.31 -10.59 17.72
CA ILE A 178 -6.51 -10.94 16.96
C ILE A 178 -7.56 -9.83 17.07
N ASP A 179 -7.76 -9.27 18.27
CA ASP A 179 -8.73 -8.20 18.50
C ASP A 179 -8.40 -6.93 17.71
N ASN A 180 -7.12 -6.66 17.44
CA ASN A 180 -6.69 -5.50 16.65
C ASN A 180 -6.85 -5.72 15.14
N LEU A 181 -6.86 -6.96 14.68
CA LEU A 181 -6.99 -7.30 13.26
C LEU A 181 -8.47 -7.42 12.84
N ILE A 182 -9.33 -7.92 13.74
CA ILE A 182 -10.76 -8.10 13.47
C ILE A 182 -11.50 -6.78 13.59
N GLY A 183 -12.34 -6.49 12.59
CA GLY A 183 -13.16 -5.27 12.57
C GLY A 183 -12.42 -4.03 12.07
N MET A 184 -11.14 -4.16 11.73
CA MET A 184 -10.37 -3.16 11.02
C MET A 184 -10.29 -3.53 9.54
N ASP A 185 -10.35 -2.52 8.69
CA ASP A 185 -10.12 -2.69 7.26
C ASP A 185 -8.61 -2.71 6.98
N GLY A 186 -8.07 -3.92 6.87
CA GLY A 186 -6.67 -4.17 6.62
C GLY A 186 -6.18 -3.68 5.25
N THR A 187 -7.07 -3.32 4.33
CA THR A 187 -6.65 -2.78 3.03
C THR A 187 -6.32 -1.29 3.08
N MET A 188 -6.76 -0.58 4.13
CA MET A 188 -6.47 0.84 4.32
C MET A 188 -4.95 1.04 4.36
N CYS A 189 -4.49 2.06 3.62
CA CYS A 189 -3.07 2.38 3.56
C CYS A 189 -2.20 1.17 3.14
N ARG A 190 -2.71 0.33 2.22
CA ARG A 190 -2.01 -0.86 1.69
C ARG A 190 -1.53 -1.83 2.78
N GLY A 191 -2.33 -2.13 3.80
CA GLY A 191 -1.94 -3.09 4.83
C GLY A 191 -1.12 -2.54 5.98
N GLY A 192 -0.71 -1.27 5.94
CA GLY A 192 0.28 -0.77 6.89
C GLY A 192 -0.18 -0.84 8.36
N TYR A 193 -1.47 -0.66 8.66
CA TYR A 193 -1.99 -0.87 10.02
C TYR A 193 -1.78 -2.32 10.51
N PHE A 194 -2.05 -3.33 9.66
CA PHE A 194 -1.80 -4.73 10.00
C PHE A 194 -0.31 -5.03 10.14
N HIS A 195 0.53 -4.42 9.30
CA HIS A 195 1.98 -4.55 9.39
C HIS A 195 2.47 -4.05 10.75
N GLY A 196 2.00 -2.88 11.19
CA GLY A 196 2.31 -2.29 12.50
C GLY A 196 1.87 -3.17 13.67
N VAL A 197 0.63 -3.65 13.66
CA VAL A 197 0.10 -4.55 14.72
C VAL A 197 0.94 -5.83 14.82
N LEU A 198 1.23 -6.46 13.67
CA LEU A 198 1.98 -7.71 13.64
C LEU A 198 3.45 -7.49 14.00
N ALA A 199 4.08 -6.42 13.51
CA ALA A 199 5.43 -6.03 13.90
C ALA A 199 5.53 -5.82 15.43
N ALA A 200 4.58 -5.09 16.03
CA ALA A 200 4.52 -4.88 17.48
C ALA A 200 4.39 -6.20 18.25
N TYR A 201 3.45 -7.06 17.83
CA TYR A 201 3.22 -8.37 18.43
C TYR A 201 4.47 -9.25 18.38
N PHE A 202 5.09 -9.41 17.21
CA PHE A 202 6.28 -10.27 17.06
C PHE A 202 7.50 -9.68 17.78
N HIS A 203 7.63 -8.35 17.85
CA HIS A 203 8.63 -7.68 18.68
C HIS A 203 8.43 -8.01 20.17
N GLU A 204 7.21 -7.89 20.69
CA GLU A 204 6.91 -8.26 22.09
C GLU A 204 7.22 -9.73 22.37
N VAL A 205 6.83 -10.64 21.48
CA VAL A 205 7.11 -12.08 21.60
C VAL A 205 8.63 -12.33 21.64
N GLN A 206 9.40 -11.61 20.82
CA GLN A 206 10.86 -11.69 20.77
C GLN A 206 11.48 -11.25 22.09
N GLU A 207 11.01 -10.14 22.68
CA GLU A 207 11.49 -9.62 23.95
C GLU A 207 11.13 -10.53 25.14
N ASN A 208 9.88 -11.02 25.19
CA ASN A 208 9.33 -11.74 26.34
C ASN A 208 9.62 -13.24 26.33
N ASN A 209 9.44 -13.91 25.19
CA ASN A 209 9.42 -15.38 25.11
C ASN A 209 10.56 -15.97 24.28
N LYS A 210 11.20 -15.18 23.40
CA LYS A 210 12.30 -15.60 22.49
C LYS A 210 12.01 -16.83 21.64
N LYS A 211 10.76 -17.29 21.61
CA LYS A 211 10.31 -18.47 20.88
C LYS A 211 9.03 -18.12 20.16
N LEU A 212 9.03 -18.37 18.86
CA LEU A 212 7.87 -18.18 18.01
C LEU A 212 6.70 -19.05 18.50
N PRO A 213 5.49 -18.47 18.64
CA PRO A 213 4.27 -19.22 18.93
C PRO A 213 4.04 -20.29 17.86
N THR A 214 3.61 -21.49 18.24
CA THR A 214 3.40 -22.59 17.28
C THR A 214 2.22 -22.37 16.34
N ASP A 215 1.32 -21.48 16.73
CA ASP A 215 0.06 -21.11 16.08
C ASP A 215 0.15 -19.77 15.34
N TYR A 216 1.35 -19.22 15.13
CA TYR A 216 1.53 -17.96 14.37
C TYR A 216 0.89 -18.01 12.97
N LYS A 217 0.90 -19.18 12.33
CA LYS A 217 0.31 -19.44 11.01
C LYS A 217 -1.20 -19.27 10.97
N SER A 218 -1.86 -19.34 12.13
CA SER A 218 -3.31 -19.22 12.27
C SER A 218 -3.77 -17.86 12.80
N ILE A 219 -2.86 -16.89 13.01
CA ILE A 219 -3.23 -15.54 13.47
C ILE A 219 -4.26 -14.89 12.53
N CYS A 220 -4.11 -15.09 11.23
CA CYS A 220 -4.99 -14.52 10.21
C CYS A 220 -6.20 -15.41 9.87
N ASP A 221 -6.41 -16.56 10.53
CA ASP A 221 -7.45 -17.52 10.13
C ASP A 221 -8.87 -16.93 10.22
N GLU A 222 -9.13 -16.01 11.15
CA GLU A 222 -10.44 -15.37 11.30
C GLU A 222 -10.76 -14.37 10.17
N LEU A 223 -9.75 -13.94 9.42
CA LEU A 223 -9.90 -13.05 8.27
C LEU A 223 -10.08 -13.81 6.95
N ILE A 224 -9.97 -15.14 6.95
CA ILE A 224 -10.11 -15.96 5.75
C ILE A 224 -11.43 -15.63 5.04
N GLY A 225 -11.33 -15.36 3.73
CA GLY A 225 -12.48 -14.97 2.91
C GLY A 225 -12.75 -13.48 2.82
N SER A 226 -11.96 -12.63 3.49
CA SER A 226 -11.97 -11.18 3.28
C SER A 226 -10.73 -10.74 2.52
N SER A 227 -10.77 -9.52 1.95
CA SER A 227 -9.59 -8.86 1.39
C SER A 227 -8.46 -8.71 2.41
N ASN A 228 -8.83 -8.47 3.68
CA ASN A 228 -7.91 -8.28 4.81
C ASN A 228 -7.02 -9.49 5.11
N TYR A 229 -7.40 -10.69 4.65
CA TYR A 229 -6.56 -11.87 4.85
C TYR A 229 -5.18 -11.72 4.17
N GLN A 230 -5.14 -11.11 2.99
CA GLN A 230 -3.90 -10.99 2.22
C GLN A 230 -2.91 -10.07 2.94
N ASP A 231 -3.40 -8.91 3.35
CA ASP A 231 -2.63 -7.90 4.10
C ASP A 231 -2.19 -8.44 5.46
N CYS A 232 -3.01 -9.26 6.12
CA CYS A 232 -2.63 -9.89 7.37
C CYS A 232 -1.47 -10.87 7.18
N VAL A 233 -1.54 -11.75 6.18
CA VAL A 233 -0.47 -12.73 5.94
C VAL A 233 0.80 -12.05 5.40
N HIS A 234 0.66 -11.00 4.59
CA HIS A 234 1.78 -10.13 4.24
C HIS A 234 2.42 -9.53 5.50
N GLY A 235 1.62 -8.95 6.40
CA GLY A 235 2.08 -8.41 7.68
C GLY A 235 2.71 -9.46 8.61
N LEU A 236 2.34 -10.75 8.52
CA LEU A 236 3.06 -11.82 9.24
C LEU A 236 4.52 -11.87 8.79
N GLY A 237 4.78 -11.65 7.50
CA GLY A 237 6.14 -11.56 6.97
C GLY A 237 6.94 -10.42 7.58
N HIS A 238 6.33 -9.23 7.71
CA HIS A 238 6.93 -8.08 8.42
C HIS A 238 7.25 -8.47 9.85
N GLY A 239 6.27 -9.02 10.58
CA GLY A 239 6.44 -9.47 11.96
C GLY A 239 7.57 -10.50 12.13
N LEU A 240 7.73 -11.45 11.21
CA LEU A 240 8.82 -12.42 11.24
C LEU A 240 10.20 -11.75 11.12
N VAL A 241 10.34 -10.74 10.26
CA VAL A 241 11.57 -9.94 10.19
C VAL A 241 11.83 -9.19 11.50
N HIS A 242 10.80 -8.64 12.15
CA HIS A 242 10.94 -8.05 13.48
C HIS A 242 11.36 -9.07 14.55
N PHE A 243 10.87 -10.31 14.47
CA PHE A 243 11.22 -11.38 15.39
C PHE A 243 12.66 -11.90 15.20
N PHE A 244 13.09 -12.13 13.95
CA PHE A 244 14.41 -12.70 13.65
C PHE A 244 15.51 -11.64 13.41
N GLY A 245 15.14 -10.37 13.23
CA GLY A 245 16.06 -9.27 12.94
C GLY A 245 16.72 -9.42 11.58
N GLU A 246 18.06 -9.52 11.57
CA GLU A 246 18.85 -9.62 10.33
C GLU A 246 18.95 -11.05 9.76
N ASP A 247 18.33 -12.03 10.42
CA ASP A 247 18.31 -13.42 9.95
C ASP A 247 17.16 -13.66 8.94
N LEU A 248 17.43 -13.28 7.68
CA LEU A 248 16.51 -13.49 6.56
C LEU A 248 16.16 -14.97 6.37
N THR A 249 17.12 -15.88 6.52
CA THR A 249 16.89 -17.32 6.30
C THR A 249 15.88 -17.85 7.30
N SER A 250 16.01 -17.52 8.58
CA SER A 250 15.01 -17.95 9.58
C SER A 250 13.62 -17.37 9.31
N SER A 251 13.53 -16.14 8.81
CA SER A 251 12.24 -15.51 8.46
C SER A 251 11.56 -16.24 7.29
N LEU A 252 12.31 -16.54 6.24
CA LEU A 252 11.82 -17.28 5.07
C LEU A 252 11.44 -18.72 5.41
N ASP A 253 12.26 -19.42 6.21
CA ASP A 253 11.96 -20.78 6.65
C ASP A 253 10.58 -20.86 7.33
N MET A 254 10.20 -19.84 8.11
CA MET A 254 8.87 -19.78 8.74
C MET A 254 7.73 -19.53 7.74
N CYS A 255 7.95 -18.76 6.67
CA CYS A 255 6.97 -18.62 5.59
C CYS A 255 6.80 -19.93 4.81
N HIS A 256 7.91 -20.62 4.52
CA HIS A 256 7.91 -21.89 3.77
C HIS A 256 7.24 -23.06 4.51
N GLU A 257 7.01 -22.94 5.82
CA GLU A 257 6.18 -23.90 6.56
C GLU A 257 4.66 -23.66 6.41
N MET A 258 4.25 -22.57 5.76
CA MET A 258 2.84 -22.24 5.52
C MET A 258 2.30 -22.90 4.24
N SER A 259 1.00 -22.71 3.97
CA SER A 259 0.43 -23.09 2.67
C SER A 259 1.08 -22.29 1.54
N PHE A 260 1.06 -22.79 0.30
CA PHE A 260 1.68 -22.10 -0.84
C PHE A 260 1.27 -20.62 -0.96
N TYR A 261 -0.03 -20.30 -0.85
CA TYR A 261 -0.49 -18.92 -0.93
C TYR A 261 0.03 -18.06 0.24
N GLN A 262 -0.06 -18.59 1.46
CA GLN A 262 0.44 -17.88 2.63
C GLN A 262 1.95 -17.67 2.54
N ASP A 263 2.68 -18.68 2.08
CA ASP A 263 4.11 -18.62 1.80
C ASP A 263 4.42 -17.46 0.85
N ARG A 264 3.72 -17.34 -0.28
CA ARG A 264 3.93 -16.24 -1.23
C ARG A 264 3.72 -14.86 -0.59
N LEU A 265 2.62 -14.67 0.13
CA LEU A 265 2.31 -13.39 0.78
C LEU A 265 3.28 -13.07 1.91
N CYS A 266 3.57 -14.07 2.74
CA CYS A 266 4.51 -13.96 3.85
C CYS A 266 5.92 -13.62 3.33
N VAL A 267 6.41 -14.30 2.29
CA VAL A 267 7.70 -14.00 1.65
C VAL A 267 7.72 -12.58 1.09
N LYS A 268 6.64 -12.11 0.46
CA LYS A 268 6.53 -10.71 0.02
C LYS A 268 6.70 -9.73 1.18
N GLY A 269 6.02 -9.97 2.30
CA GLY A 269 6.18 -9.14 3.50
C GLY A 269 7.56 -9.21 4.12
N VAL A 270 8.16 -10.41 4.19
CA VAL A 270 9.55 -10.59 4.64
C VAL A 270 10.50 -9.78 3.76
N MET A 271 10.39 -9.90 2.44
CA MET A 271 11.29 -9.25 1.51
C MET A 271 11.13 -7.73 1.55
N MET A 272 9.89 -7.21 1.54
CA MET A 272 9.61 -5.78 1.68
C MET A 272 10.26 -5.20 2.96
N GLN A 273 10.01 -5.82 4.11
CA GLN A 273 10.57 -5.34 5.38
C GLN A 273 12.09 -5.51 5.47
N TYR A 274 12.65 -6.59 4.89
CA TYR A 274 14.09 -6.84 4.89
C TYR A 274 14.84 -5.87 3.99
N THR A 275 14.36 -5.65 2.76
CA THR A 275 15.00 -4.72 1.81
C THR A 275 14.97 -3.29 2.35
N ASP A 276 13.84 -2.86 2.91
CA ASP A 276 13.72 -1.58 3.60
C ASP A 276 14.74 -1.43 4.74
N ASN A 277 14.79 -2.41 5.65
CA ASN A 277 15.74 -2.39 6.78
C ASN A 277 17.20 -2.26 6.32
N VAL A 278 17.59 -3.01 5.28
CA VAL A 278 18.97 -2.98 4.77
C VAL A 278 19.29 -1.65 4.08
N LEU A 279 18.40 -1.16 3.22
CA LEU A 279 18.62 0.09 2.48
C LEU A 279 18.61 1.31 3.42
N THR A 280 17.72 1.34 4.41
CA THR A 280 17.69 2.37 5.44
C THR A 280 18.99 2.40 6.27
N ARG A 281 19.51 1.24 6.68
CA ARG A 281 20.70 1.17 7.56
C ARG A 281 22.02 1.34 6.82
N GLN A 282 22.14 0.77 5.62
CA GLN A 282 23.41 0.68 4.89
C GLN A 282 23.51 1.71 3.76
N GLY A 283 22.39 2.37 3.42
CA GLY A 283 22.29 3.31 2.32
C GLY A 283 22.22 2.62 0.95
N ILE A 284 21.70 3.36 -0.02
CA ILE A 284 21.54 2.91 -1.40
C ILE A 284 22.87 3.09 -2.14
N THR A 285 23.69 2.03 -2.15
CA THR A 285 24.96 2.00 -2.89
C THR A 285 25.01 0.80 -3.81
N GLN A 286 25.86 0.86 -4.84
CA GLN A 286 26.10 -0.28 -5.72
C GLN A 286 26.48 -1.55 -4.94
N ASN A 287 27.29 -1.42 -3.88
CA ASN A 287 27.68 -2.56 -3.05
C ASN A 287 26.49 -3.15 -2.29
N THR A 288 25.69 -2.32 -1.64
CA THR A 288 24.46 -2.73 -0.93
C THR A 288 23.52 -3.47 -1.89
N LEU A 289 23.14 -2.83 -3.00
CA LEU A 289 22.20 -3.37 -3.98
C LEU A 289 22.71 -4.68 -4.62
N SER A 290 24.01 -4.80 -4.88
CA SER A 290 24.60 -6.01 -5.47
C SER A 290 24.61 -7.23 -4.56
N THR A 291 24.50 -7.05 -3.24
CA THR A 291 24.63 -8.14 -2.25
C THR A 291 23.32 -8.42 -1.50
N LEU A 292 22.31 -7.57 -1.69
CA LEU A 292 21.03 -7.65 -1.00
C LEU A 292 20.25 -8.92 -1.33
N CYS A 293 20.16 -9.26 -2.62
CA CYS A 293 19.46 -10.44 -3.13
C CYS A 293 20.46 -11.42 -3.78
N ASP A 294 20.89 -12.43 -3.02
CA ASP A 294 21.90 -13.41 -3.45
C ASP A 294 21.24 -14.67 -4.03
N GLU A 295 21.29 -14.82 -5.36
CA GLU A 295 20.74 -15.97 -6.11
C GLU A 295 21.34 -17.32 -5.64
N SER A 296 22.54 -17.34 -5.05
CA SER A 296 23.15 -18.58 -4.55
C SER A 296 22.58 -19.05 -3.21
N LYS A 297 21.84 -18.18 -2.51
CA LYS A 297 21.25 -18.44 -1.19
C LYS A 297 19.73 -18.52 -1.22
N LEU A 298 19.10 -17.84 -2.17
CA LEU A 298 17.66 -17.77 -2.31
C LEU A 298 17.16 -18.80 -3.33
N SER A 299 15.94 -19.31 -3.15
CA SER A 299 15.27 -20.03 -4.23
C SER A 299 15.04 -19.09 -5.42
N SER A 300 14.79 -19.61 -6.61
CA SER A 300 14.50 -18.76 -7.79
C SER A 300 13.33 -17.82 -7.56
N VAL A 301 12.36 -18.27 -6.75
CA VAL A 301 11.15 -17.53 -6.46
C VAL A 301 11.40 -16.46 -5.40
N ASP A 302 12.16 -16.76 -4.34
CA ASP A 302 12.52 -15.77 -3.31
C ASP A 302 13.51 -14.74 -3.86
N PHE A 303 14.40 -15.14 -4.77
CA PHE A 303 15.31 -14.22 -5.47
C PHE A 303 14.55 -13.20 -6.30
N MET A 304 13.50 -13.66 -7.02
CA MET A 304 12.60 -12.78 -7.76
C MET A 304 11.90 -11.81 -6.82
N GLU A 305 11.24 -12.30 -5.76
CA GLU A 305 10.51 -11.43 -4.81
C GLU A 305 11.43 -10.46 -4.08
N CYS A 306 12.63 -10.89 -3.69
CA CYS A 306 13.66 -10.01 -3.13
C CYS A 306 13.98 -8.88 -4.11
N SER A 307 14.29 -9.24 -5.37
CA SER A 307 14.69 -8.26 -6.39
C SER A 307 13.54 -7.29 -6.74
N MET A 308 12.29 -7.76 -6.78
CA MET A 308 11.13 -6.90 -6.95
C MET A 308 10.95 -5.96 -5.74
N SER A 309 11.09 -6.48 -4.52
CA SER A 309 10.99 -5.71 -3.28
C SER A 309 12.06 -4.61 -3.18
N VAL A 310 13.24 -4.80 -3.78
CA VAL A 310 14.23 -3.72 -3.94
C VAL A 310 13.65 -2.56 -4.75
N GLY A 311 13.00 -2.85 -5.88
CA GLY A 311 12.33 -1.84 -6.71
C GLY A 311 11.22 -1.10 -5.96
N THR A 312 10.35 -1.85 -5.29
CA THR A 312 9.28 -1.32 -4.44
C THR A 312 9.86 -0.41 -3.36
N THR A 313 10.90 -0.85 -2.64
CA THR A 313 11.57 -0.04 -1.61
C THR A 313 12.17 1.24 -2.19
N LEU A 314 12.83 1.15 -3.35
CA LEU A 314 13.44 2.30 -3.99
C LEU A 314 12.42 3.36 -4.39
N SER A 315 11.19 2.97 -4.74
CA SER A 315 10.12 3.92 -5.03
C SER A 315 9.87 4.87 -3.85
N PHE A 316 9.81 4.35 -2.62
CA PHE A 316 9.62 5.17 -1.42
C PHE A 316 10.81 6.10 -1.16
N PHE A 317 12.05 5.62 -1.37
CA PHE A 317 13.24 6.45 -1.22
C PHE A 317 13.36 7.58 -2.25
N THR A 318 12.66 7.46 -3.38
CA THR A 318 12.64 8.47 -4.43
C THR A 318 11.33 9.24 -4.46
N ASN A 319 10.49 9.13 -3.43
CA ASN A 319 9.15 9.71 -3.38
C ASN A 319 8.34 9.40 -4.66
N HIS A 320 8.34 8.13 -5.04
CA HIS A 320 7.71 7.59 -6.23
C HIS A 320 8.22 8.20 -7.57
N ASP A 321 9.38 8.88 -7.58
CA ASP A 321 10.04 9.31 -8.81
C ASP A 321 10.60 8.10 -9.58
N VAL A 322 9.96 7.81 -10.72
CA VAL A 322 10.32 6.71 -11.63
C VAL A 322 11.77 6.83 -12.11
N ASP A 323 12.21 8.04 -12.45
CA ASP A 323 13.53 8.27 -13.05
C ASP A 323 14.63 8.07 -12.01
N GLY A 324 14.47 8.65 -10.82
CA GLY A 324 15.35 8.44 -9.67
C GLY A 324 15.45 6.97 -9.26
N GLY A 325 14.31 6.28 -9.14
CA GLY A 325 14.28 4.86 -8.80
C GLY A 325 14.98 3.99 -9.87
N THR A 326 14.78 4.34 -11.15
CA THR A 326 15.40 3.65 -12.28
C THR A 326 16.92 3.80 -12.27
N GLU A 327 17.45 4.98 -11.92
CA GLU A 327 18.90 5.18 -11.77
C GLU A 327 19.50 4.31 -10.67
N PHE A 328 18.78 4.08 -9.57
CA PHE A 328 19.22 3.15 -8.53
C PHE A 328 19.16 1.68 -8.98
N CYS A 329 18.09 1.23 -9.63
CA CYS A 329 18.03 -0.14 -10.18
C CYS A 329 19.17 -0.39 -11.18
N LYS A 330 19.62 0.62 -11.93
CA LYS A 330 20.79 0.52 -12.85
C LYS A 330 22.13 0.24 -12.17
N LEU A 331 22.23 0.43 -10.85
CA LEU A 331 23.42 0.06 -10.10
C LEU A 331 23.54 -1.46 -9.90
N ILE A 332 22.45 -2.22 -10.03
CA ILE A 332 22.43 -3.68 -9.87
C ILE A 332 23.15 -4.33 -11.06
N PRO A 333 24.29 -5.02 -10.85
CA PRO A 333 25.05 -5.59 -11.97
C PRO A 333 24.40 -6.82 -12.62
N HIS A 334 23.55 -7.53 -11.86
CA HIS A 334 22.92 -8.76 -12.33
C HIS A 334 21.68 -8.44 -13.16
N GLU A 335 21.72 -8.69 -14.47
CA GLU A 335 20.69 -8.29 -15.44
C GLU A 335 19.27 -8.75 -15.04
N GLN A 336 19.11 -9.99 -14.58
CA GLN A 336 17.80 -10.50 -14.19
C GLN A 336 17.26 -9.81 -12.92
N SER A 337 18.13 -9.54 -11.94
CA SER A 337 17.73 -8.85 -10.70
C SER A 337 17.39 -7.40 -10.98
N GLN A 338 18.16 -6.75 -11.86
CA GLN A 338 17.89 -5.41 -12.35
C GLN A 338 16.51 -5.33 -13.03
N ASN A 339 16.16 -6.30 -13.88
CA ASN A 339 14.85 -6.32 -14.54
C ASN A 339 13.71 -6.48 -13.52
N TYR A 340 13.86 -7.36 -12.52
CA TYR A 340 12.87 -7.50 -11.45
C TYR A 340 12.78 -6.24 -10.57
N CYS A 341 13.89 -5.56 -10.30
CA CYS A 341 13.89 -4.26 -9.61
C CYS A 341 13.07 -3.23 -10.38
N LEU A 342 13.30 -3.10 -11.69
CA LEU A 342 12.51 -2.19 -12.53
C LEU A 342 11.03 -2.58 -12.58
N GLU A 343 10.72 -3.87 -12.62
CA GLU A 343 9.33 -4.35 -12.58
C GLU A 343 8.66 -3.99 -11.24
N GLY A 344 9.30 -4.27 -10.10
CA GLY A 344 8.79 -3.91 -8.78
C GLY A 344 8.61 -2.41 -8.59
N LEU A 345 9.55 -1.59 -9.10
CA LEU A 345 9.46 -0.13 -9.08
C LEU A 345 8.22 0.37 -9.84
N ASN A 346 8.02 -0.11 -11.07
CA ASN A 346 6.88 0.32 -11.89
C ASN A 346 5.55 -0.14 -11.31
N LEU A 347 5.49 -1.35 -10.73
CA LEU A 347 4.28 -1.85 -10.09
C LEU A 347 3.89 -0.99 -8.89
N GLU A 348 4.86 -0.60 -8.06
CA GLU A 348 4.58 0.22 -6.88
C GLU A 348 4.08 1.62 -7.26
N ILE A 349 4.70 2.25 -8.26
CA ILE A 349 4.29 3.58 -8.73
C ILE A 349 2.90 3.54 -9.39
N GLN A 350 2.59 2.48 -10.14
CA GLN A 350 1.24 2.31 -10.70
C GLN A 350 0.19 2.05 -9.62
N ASP A 351 0.56 1.36 -8.54
CA ASP A 351 -0.36 1.11 -7.43
C ASP A 351 -0.58 2.40 -6.61
N SER A 352 0.45 3.21 -6.38
CA SER A 352 0.31 4.50 -5.68
C SER A 352 -0.66 5.46 -6.40
N GLU A 353 -0.56 5.58 -7.72
CA GLU A 353 -1.48 6.39 -8.55
C GLU A 353 -2.96 5.98 -8.40
N LYS A 354 -3.23 4.70 -8.07
CA LYS A 354 -4.59 4.17 -7.92
C LYS A 354 -5.24 4.57 -6.60
N TYR A 355 -4.46 4.78 -5.53
CA TYR A 355 -4.99 5.24 -4.24
C TYR A 355 -5.11 6.76 -4.17
N GLU A 356 -4.36 7.48 -5.02
CA GLU A 356 -4.46 8.93 -5.16
C GLU A 356 -5.70 9.38 -5.94
N THR A 357 -6.22 8.56 -6.86
CA THR A 357 -7.29 8.98 -7.80
C THR A 357 -8.70 8.53 -7.43
N ASP A 358 -8.89 7.41 -6.72
CA ASP A 358 -10.22 6.96 -6.27
C ASP A 358 -10.04 5.98 -5.09
N PRO A 359 -10.63 6.24 -3.90
CA PRO A 359 -10.63 5.23 -2.86
C PRO A 359 -11.46 4.07 -3.38
N LEU A 360 -10.84 2.91 -3.57
CA LEU A 360 -11.57 1.68 -3.87
C LEU A 360 -12.70 1.57 -2.83
N THR A 361 -13.95 1.69 -3.27
CA THR A 361 -15.09 1.58 -2.36
C THR A 361 -15.02 0.24 -1.62
N LEU A 362 -15.64 0.12 -0.43
CA LEU A 362 -15.67 -1.14 0.32
C LEU A 362 -16.12 -2.31 -0.60
N ASP A 363 -17.09 -2.04 -1.49
CA ASP A 363 -17.60 -2.94 -2.52
C ASP A 363 -16.56 -3.38 -3.57
N GLU A 364 -15.53 -2.57 -3.84
CA GLU A 364 -14.43 -2.89 -4.75
C GLU A 364 -13.29 -3.63 -4.08
N ARG A 365 -13.02 -3.34 -2.80
CA ARG A 365 -12.00 -4.02 -2.00
C ARG A 365 -12.40 -5.45 -1.65
N GLU A 366 -13.67 -5.70 -1.38
CA GLU A 366 -14.22 -7.03 -1.12
C GLU A 366 -14.22 -7.98 -2.34
N LYS A 367 -13.82 -7.52 -3.53
CA LYS A 367 -13.75 -8.33 -4.77
C LYS A 367 -12.55 -9.27 -4.85
N PHE A 368 -11.64 -9.31 -3.88
CA PHE A 368 -10.45 -10.18 -3.93
C PHE A 368 -10.36 -11.10 -2.71
N GLN A 369 -11.17 -12.17 -2.69
CA GLN A 369 -11.27 -13.10 -1.56
C GLN A 369 -10.53 -14.43 -1.84
N PRO A 370 -9.48 -14.79 -1.09
CA PRO A 370 -8.92 -16.15 -1.10
C PRO A 370 -9.65 -17.05 -0.09
N GLN A 371 -9.91 -18.31 -0.45
CA GLN A 371 -10.59 -19.30 0.41
C GLN A 371 -9.76 -20.61 0.53
N PHE A 372 -9.62 -21.13 1.76
CA PHE A 372 -8.69 -22.23 2.11
C PHE A 372 -9.35 -23.55 2.46
N VAL A 373 -8.60 -24.63 2.21
CA VAL A 373 -8.94 -26.01 2.55
C VAL A 373 -8.09 -26.48 3.72
N LYS A 374 -8.74 -26.87 4.82
CA LYS A 374 -8.08 -27.28 6.06
C LYS A 374 -7.44 -28.68 5.93
N GLY A 375 -6.18 -28.84 6.36
CA GLY A 375 -5.71 -30.11 6.94
C GLY A 375 -4.57 -30.89 6.27
N THR A 376 -3.85 -30.34 5.28
CA THR A 376 -2.65 -30.99 4.70
C THR A 376 -1.52 -29.99 4.46
N SER A 377 -0.27 -30.45 4.47
CA SER A 377 0.93 -29.63 4.17
C SER A 377 0.99 -29.13 2.73
N ASN A 378 0.14 -29.67 1.85
CA ASN A 378 -0.02 -29.27 0.46
C ASN A 378 -1.44 -28.73 0.29
N VAL A 379 -1.58 -27.54 -0.30
CA VAL A 379 -2.84 -26.77 -0.31
C VAL A 379 -3.25 -26.45 -1.74
N ILE A 380 -4.54 -26.63 -2.04
CA ILE A 380 -5.19 -26.13 -3.25
C ILE A 380 -5.66 -24.72 -2.95
N ASP A 381 -5.08 -23.74 -3.64
CA ASP A 381 -5.44 -22.33 -3.54
C ASP A 381 -6.47 -21.99 -4.62
N ILE A 382 -7.54 -21.27 -4.25
CA ILE A 382 -8.57 -20.78 -5.16
C ILE A 382 -8.72 -19.27 -4.93
N GLN A 383 -8.47 -18.51 -5.99
CA GLN A 383 -8.61 -17.07 -6.04
C GLN A 383 -9.81 -16.72 -6.92
N SER A 384 -10.81 -16.07 -6.35
CA SER A 384 -11.97 -15.57 -7.10
C SER A 384 -12.64 -14.40 -6.39
N PRO A 385 -13.19 -13.42 -7.15
CA PRO A 385 -14.12 -12.43 -6.59
C PRO A 385 -15.47 -12.99 -6.15
N ALA A 386 -15.80 -14.22 -6.56
CA ALA A 386 -16.99 -14.91 -6.08
C ALA A 386 -16.71 -15.60 -4.75
N LEU A 387 -17.69 -15.58 -3.85
CA LEU A 387 -17.64 -16.33 -2.60
C LEU A 387 -17.57 -17.82 -2.92
N VAL A 388 -16.48 -18.46 -2.50
CA VAL A 388 -16.26 -19.90 -2.64
C VAL A 388 -16.75 -20.62 -1.37
N THR A 389 -17.69 -21.56 -1.55
CA THR A 389 -18.28 -22.37 -0.45
C THR A 389 -18.28 -23.85 -0.80
N ASP A 390 -18.62 -24.72 0.17
CA ASP A 390 -18.80 -26.16 -0.03
C ASP A 390 -17.62 -26.86 -0.74
N PHE A 391 -16.40 -26.46 -0.38
CA PHE A 391 -15.20 -27.04 -0.95
C PHE A 391 -15.04 -28.51 -0.54
N HIS A 392 -14.79 -29.36 -1.53
CA HIS A 392 -14.45 -30.77 -1.37
C HIS A 392 -13.28 -31.15 -2.28
N PHE A 393 -12.34 -31.90 -1.72
CA PHE A 393 -11.23 -32.50 -2.45
C PHE A 393 -11.14 -33.99 -2.13
N ILE A 394 -11.04 -34.82 -3.18
CA ILE A 394 -10.83 -36.26 -3.08
C ILE A 394 -9.49 -36.57 -3.75
N PRO A 395 -8.38 -36.62 -2.98
CA PRO A 395 -7.03 -36.76 -3.51
C PRO A 395 -6.86 -38.00 -4.39
N GLU A 396 -7.43 -39.14 -3.99
CA GLU A 396 -7.30 -40.41 -4.71
C GLU A 396 -7.95 -40.37 -6.10
N ALA A 397 -8.93 -39.49 -6.29
CA ALA A 397 -9.66 -39.30 -7.54
C ALA A 397 -9.20 -38.06 -8.32
N GLY A 398 -8.30 -37.23 -7.77
CA GLY A 398 -7.96 -35.92 -8.33
C GLY A 398 -9.19 -35.01 -8.52
N PHE A 399 -10.24 -35.24 -7.74
CA PHE A 399 -11.54 -34.56 -7.88
C PHE A 399 -11.63 -33.38 -6.92
N ILE A 400 -11.95 -32.20 -7.45
CA ILE A 400 -12.17 -30.99 -6.65
C ILE A 400 -13.56 -30.47 -6.99
N SER A 401 -14.32 -30.04 -5.98
CA SER A 401 -15.57 -29.31 -6.18
C SER A 401 -15.75 -28.20 -5.16
N PHE A 402 -16.42 -27.13 -5.56
CA PHE A 402 -16.80 -26.01 -4.69
C PHE A 402 -17.95 -25.25 -5.34
N VAL A 403 -18.57 -24.32 -4.63
CA VAL A 403 -19.65 -23.48 -5.15
C VAL A 403 -19.17 -22.04 -5.23
N ILE A 404 -19.38 -21.38 -6.36
CA ILE A 404 -19.25 -19.92 -6.50
C ILE A 404 -20.64 -19.27 -6.47
N ASP A 405 -20.81 -18.17 -5.76
CA ASP A 405 -22.12 -17.50 -5.60
C ASP A 405 -22.52 -16.63 -6.80
N ARG A 406 -21.54 -16.10 -7.55
CA ARG A 406 -21.76 -15.25 -8.73
C ARG A 406 -20.80 -15.57 -9.90
N PRO A 407 -21.18 -15.28 -11.16
CA PRO A 407 -20.32 -15.43 -12.33
C PRO A 407 -19.07 -14.56 -12.20
N GLN A 408 -17.88 -15.18 -12.14
CA GLN A 408 -16.60 -14.50 -11.98
C GLN A 408 -15.44 -15.31 -12.55
N TYR A 409 -14.28 -14.66 -12.66
CA TYR A 409 -13.03 -15.37 -12.93
C TYR A 409 -12.57 -16.13 -11.68
N VAL A 410 -11.92 -17.26 -11.91
CA VAL A 410 -11.33 -18.11 -10.88
C VAL A 410 -9.93 -18.53 -11.34
N VAL A 411 -8.95 -18.39 -10.45
CA VAL A 411 -7.59 -18.91 -10.61
C VAL A 411 -7.35 -19.91 -9.49
N MET A 412 -6.79 -21.08 -9.82
CA MET A 412 -6.47 -22.09 -8.82
C MET A 412 -5.04 -22.56 -8.96
N TYR A 413 -4.35 -22.68 -7.83
CA TYR A 413 -3.02 -23.28 -7.76
C TYR A 413 -3.13 -24.63 -7.05
N ILE A 414 -2.71 -25.67 -7.73
CA ILE A 414 -2.88 -27.06 -7.31
C ILE A 414 -1.51 -27.75 -7.32
N PRO A 415 -1.06 -28.36 -6.21
CA PRO A 415 0.14 -29.19 -6.21
C PRO A 415 0.13 -30.22 -7.36
N ASN A 416 1.25 -30.37 -8.05
CA ASN A 416 1.37 -31.22 -9.24
C ASN A 416 1.01 -32.68 -8.96
N GLU A 417 1.20 -33.15 -7.73
CA GLU A 417 0.78 -34.48 -7.29
C GLU A 417 -0.75 -34.71 -7.36
N TYR A 418 -1.55 -33.65 -7.35
CA TYR A 418 -3.01 -33.70 -7.46
C TYR A 418 -3.52 -33.49 -8.89
N VAL A 419 -2.64 -33.10 -9.82
CA VAL A 419 -2.97 -32.88 -11.24
C VAL A 419 -2.36 -34.00 -12.09
N THR A 420 -3.01 -35.16 -12.07
CA THR A 420 -2.50 -36.38 -12.71
C THR A 420 -2.69 -36.43 -14.24
N SER A 421 -3.57 -35.60 -14.80
CA SER A 421 -3.87 -35.55 -16.24
C SER A 421 -4.43 -34.18 -16.66
N LYS A 422 -4.93 -34.05 -17.90
CA LYS A 422 -5.71 -32.87 -18.30
C LYS A 422 -6.99 -32.82 -17.46
N MET A 423 -7.22 -31.73 -16.75
CA MET A 423 -8.44 -31.53 -15.98
C MET A 423 -9.55 -30.94 -16.86
N VAL A 424 -10.81 -31.30 -16.59
CA VAL A 424 -12.00 -30.61 -17.09
C VAL A 424 -12.58 -29.81 -15.95
N VAL A 425 -12.90 -28.54 -16.23
CA VAL A 425 -13.64 -27.66 -15.32
C VAL A 425 -15.06 -27.53 -15.84
N THR A 426 -16.04 -27.66 -14.96
CA THR A 426 -17.44 -27.32 -15.23
C THR A 426 -17.97 -26.40 -14.14
N VAL A 427 -18.81 -25.44 -14.50
CA VAL A 427 -19.50 -24.51 -13.58
C VAL A 427 -20.99 -24.58 -13.89
N GLY A 428 -21.81 -24.97 -12.92
CA GLY A 428 -23.24 -25.19 -13.13
C GLY A 428 -23.55 -26.33 -14.12
N GLY A 429 -22.58 -27.20 -14.40
CA GLY A 429 -22.68 -28.28 -15.39
C GLY A 429 -22.26 -27.89 -16.82
N GLU A 430 -21.82 -26.66 -17.04
CA GLU A 430 -21.32 -26.16 -18.34
C GLU A 430 -19.80 -25.95 -18.29
N ILE A 431 -19.12 -26.12 -19.43
CA ILE A 431 -17.67 -25.85 -19.52
C ILE A 431 -17.50 -24.34 -19.75
N PRO A 432 -16.68 -23.63 -18.96
CA PRO A 432 -16.44 -22.20 -19.12
C PRO A 432 -15.84 -21.85 -20.49
N ASP A 433 -16.21 -20.69 -21.04
CA ASP A 433 -15.78 -20.25 -22.38
C ASP A 433 -14.27 -19.96 -22.45
N GLU A 434 -13.70 -19.43 -21.38
CA GLU A 434 -12.25 -19.25 -21.22
C GLU A 434 -11.70 -20.23 -20.20
N LEU A 435 -10.92 -21.21 -20.66
CA LEU A 435 -10.19 -22.16 -19.81
C LEU A 435 -8.71 -22.19 -20.23
N ASP A 436 -7.84 -21.64 -19.38
CA ASP A 436 -6.38 -21.78 -19.52
C ASP A 436 -5.85 -22.72 -18.44
N ALA A 437 -5.52 -23.94 -18.85
CA ALA A 437 -4.88 -24.95 -18.01
C ALA A 437 -3.44 -25.16 -18.49
N LYS A 438 -2.59 -24.14 -18.32
CA LYS A 438 -1.17 -24.23 -18.61
C LYS A 438 -0.42 -24.86 -17.44
N ARG A 439 0.46 -25.80 -17.76
CA ARG A 439 1.63 -26.11 -16.93
C ARG A 439 2.65 -24.99 -17.14
N ASN A 440 2.58 -23.95 -16.32
CA ASN A 440 3.69 -23.11 -15.83
C ASN A 440 3.20 -21.71 -15.49
N VAL A 441 3.59 -21.22 -14.30
CA VAL A 441 4.39 -19.99 -14.11
C VAL A 441 5.06 -19.94 -12.70
N LEU A 442 4.71 -20.76 -11.69
CA LEU A 442 5.34 -20.65 -10.36
C LEU A 442 5.70 -22.01 -9.75
N GLY A 443 6.99 -22.39 -9.85
CA GLY A 443 7.58 -23.62 -9.28
C GLY A 443 7.44 -24.89 -10.16
N GLU A 444 8.40 -25.82 -10.08
CA GLU A 444 8.31 -27.13 -10.77
C GLU A 444 7.21 -28.05 -10.18
N ASP A 445 6.60 -27.67 -9.04
CA ASP A 445 5.75 -28.53 -8.21
C ASP A 445 4.27 -28.13 -8.14
N ILE A 446 3.83 -27.07 -8.84
CA ILE A 446 2.44 -26.57 -8.79
C ILE A 446 1.89 -26.30 -10.20
N SER A 447 0.62 -26.64 -10.41
CA SER A 447 -0.17 -26.41 -11.63
C SER A 447 -1.19 -25.30 -11.42
N MET A 448 -1.42 -24.48 -12.44
CA MET A 448 -2.43 -23.43 -12.43
C MET A 448 -3.63 -23.84 -13.30
N ILE A 449 -4.85 -23.62 -12.80
CA ILE A 449 -6.09 -23.70 -13.58
C ILE A 449 -6.78 -22.34 -13.50
N ARG A 450 -6.98 -21.69 -14.64
CA ARG A 450 -7.73 -20.42 -14.73
C ARG A 450 -8.98 -20.59 -15.59
N PHE A 451 -10.10 -20.07 -15.12
CA PHE A 451 -11.33 -20.01 -15.92
C PHE A 451 -12.17 -18.76 -15.64
N VAL A 452 -12.99 -18.37 -16.61
CA VAL A 452 -14.01 -17.31 -16.45
C VAL A 452 -15.37 -17.92 -16.77
N SER A 453 -16.34 -17.82 -15.86
CA SER A 453 -17.69 -18.37 -16.06
C SER A 453 -18.76 -17.30 -16.03
N ASP A 454 -19.70 -17.40 -16.97
CA ASP A 454 -20.94 -16.62 -17.02
C ASP A 454 -22.02 -17.17 -16.07
N ASN A 455 -21.77 -18.32 -15.43
CA ASN A 455 -22.69 -18.97 -14.51
C ASN A 455 -22.12 -18.95 -13.08
N SER A 456 -23.01 -18.96 -12.10
CA SER A 456 -22.68 -19.30 -10.71
C SER A 456 -23.13 -20.72 -10.37
N GLY A 457 -22.70 -21.23 -9.21
CA GLY A 457 -23.07 -22.54 -8.70
C GLY A 457 -21.90 -23.51 -8.58
N LEU A 458 -22.20 -24.80 -8.65
CA LEU A 458 -21.23 -25.87 -8.43
C LEU A 458 -20.15 -25.87 -9.52
N VAL A 459 -18.92 -25.64 -9.10
CA VAL A 459 -17.70 -25.91 -9.84
C VAL A 459 -17.27 -27.35 -9.59
N MET A 460 -16.99 -28.10 -10.65
CA MET A 460 -16.36 -29.42 -10.58
C MET A 460 -15.13 -29.46 -11.46
N ILE A 461 -14.03 -29.95 -10.90
CA ILE A 461 -12.75 -30.14 -11.59
C ILE A 461 -12.42 -31.62 -11.49
N THR A 462 -12.38 -32.26 -12.64
CA THR A 462 -12.23 -33.72 -12.73
C THR A 462 -11.12 -34.08 -13.69
N PRO A 463 -10.30 -35.11 -13.41
CA PRO A 463 -9.34 -35.61 -14.38
C PRO A 463 -10.07 -36.14 -15.63
N LEU A 464 -9.55 -35.85 -16.82
CA LEU A 464 -9.99 -36.56 -18.03
C LEU A 464 -9.56 -38.03 -17.93
N PRO A 465 -10.46 -38.98 -18.25
CA PRO A 465 -10.15 -40.41 -18.30
C PRO A 465 -9.16 -40.77 -19.42
#